data_AF-A0A699SAW5-F1
#
_entry.id   AF-A0A699SAW5-F1
#
_cell.length_a   1.000
_cell.length_b   1.000
_cell.length_c   1.000
_cell.angle_alpha   90.00
_cell.angle_beta   90.00
_cell.angle_gamma   90.00
#
_symmetry.space_group_name_H-M   'P 1'
#
loop_
_entity.id
_entity.type
_entity.pdbx_description
1 polymer ?
#
loop_
_entity_poly.entity_id
_entity_poly.type
_entity_poly.pdbx_seq_one_letter_code
_entity_poly.pdbx_strand_id
1 'polypeptide(L)'
;STGGSAEVQGCSYKTFMNCKPHFFNGTEGVVGLKRWFEKMEQVFEICKCTEDDKIPWSNLKTMITNEYCPATEIQKMEQELWTLTLKGDDIEVYNNRFHELALMCPELVPTERKKIEKY
;
A
#
# COMPACT_ATOMS: atom_id res chain seq x y z
N SER A 1 10.32 -45.08 -6.49
CA SER A 1 10.60 -43.67 -6.81
C SER A 1 10.05 -42.79 -5.71
N THR A 2 10.89 -42.40 -4.76
CA THR A 2 10.56 -41.41 -3.73
C THR A 2 10.46 -40.05 -4.41
N GLY A 3 9.24 -39.52 -4.51
CA GLY A 3 9.01 -38.14 -4.95
C GLY A 3 9.61 -37.20 -3.93
N GLY A 4 10.73 -36.57 -4.28
CA GLY A 4 11.27 -35.46 -3.52
C GLY A 4 10.30 -34.29 -3.63
N SER A 5 9.54 -34.04 -2.56
CA SER A 5 8.96 -32.71 -2.35
C SER A 5 10.15 -31.77 -2.26
N ALA A 6 10.29 -30.88 -3.24
CA ALA A 6 11.24 -29.79 -3.14
C ALA A 6 10.80 -28.96 -1.93
N GLU A 7 11.51 -29.09 -0.81
CA GLU A 7 11.33 -28.20 0.33
C GLU A 7 11.49 -26.77 -0.20
N VAL A 8 10.40 -26.01 -0.20
CA VAL A 8 10.45 -24.58 -0.54
C VAL A 8 11.21 -23.92 0.60
N GLN A 9 12.51 -23.70 0.38
CA GLN A 9 13.35 -23.05 1.37
C GLN A 9 12.87 -21.60 1.56
N GLY A 10 12.32 -21.32 2.73
CA GLY A 10 11.87 -20.00 3.15
C GLY A 10 13.00 -18.99 3.36
N CYS A 11 12.64 -17.77 3.73
CA CYS A 11 13.59 -16.69 3.95
C CYS A 11 14.11 -16.70 5.39
N SER A 12 15.44 -16.64 5.56
CA SER A 12 16.01 -16.47 6.90
C SER A 12 15.87 -15.02 7.38
N TYR A 13 15.83 -14.79 8.70
CA TYR A 13 15.89 -13.44 9.28
C TYR A 13 17.07 -12.62 8.74
N LYS A 14 18.24 -13.25 8.57
CA LYS A 14 19.43 -12.59 8.01
C LYS A 14 19.21 -12.16 6.55
N THR A 15 18.63 -13.03 5.73
CA THR A 15 18.29 -12.72 4.33
C THR A 15 17.28 -11.57 4.28
N PHE A 16 16.25 -11.62 5.12
CA PHE A 16 15.24 -10.58 5.23
C PHE A 16 15.84 -9.22 5.63
N MET A 17 16.67 -9.16 6.67
CA MET A 17 17.32 -7.92 7.10
C MET A 17 18.30 -7.37 6.05
N ASN A 18 18.94 -8.24 5.27
CA ASN A 18 19.79 -7.82 4.15
C ASN A 18 19.00 -7.15 3.01
N CYS A 19 17.71 -7.47 2.87
CA CYS A 19 16.81 -6.79 1.94
C CYS A 19 16.42 -5.36 2.40
N LYS A 20 16.90 -4.92 3.58
CA LYS A 20 16.68 -3.58 4.16
C LYS A 20 15.19 -3.19 4.20
N PRO A 21 14.38 -3.92 4.99
CA PRO A 21 12.96 -3.61 5.11
C PRO A 21 12.77 -2.16 5.56
N HIS A 22 11.80 -1.49 4.93
CA HIS A 22 11.47 -0.12 5.28
C HIS A 22 10.72 -0.09 6.61
N PHE A 23 11.06 0.86 7.50
CA PHE A 23 10.35 1.04 8.77
C PHE A 23 9.19 2.02 8.58
N PHE A 24 8.03 1.69 9.15
CA PHE A 24 6.92 2.63 9.27
C PHE A 24 7.01 3.34 10.62
N ASN A 25 7.03 4.68 10.61
CA ASN A 25 7.13 5.49 11.82
C ASN A 25 5.81 6.20 12.20
N GLY A 26 4.73 5.94 11.47
CA GLY A 26 3.40 6.51 11.74
C GLY A 26 3.20 7.96 11.29
N THR A 27 4.21 8.64 10.73
CA THR A 27 4.11 10.09 10.43
C THR A 27 3.58 10.41 9.03
N GLU A 28 3.63 9.45 8.11
CA GLU A 28 3.29 9.65 6.69
C GLU A 28 1.79 9.42 6.38
N GLY A 29 0.97 9.22 7.42
CA GLY A 29 -0.47 8.98 7.31
C GLY A 29 -0.83 7.74 6.48
N VAL A 30 -2.06 7.73 5.97
CA VAL A 30 -2.63 6.61 5.22
C VAL A 30 -1.92 6.33 3.89
N VAL A 31 -1.39 7.37 3.24
CA VAL A 31 -0.61 7.24 1.99
C VAL A 31 0.72 6.56 2.27
N GLY A 32 1.44 6.99 3.31
CA GLY A 32 2.69 6.34 3.71
C GLY A 32 2.49 4.92 4.19
N LEU A 33 1.41 4.65 4.93
CA LEU A 33 1.05 3.30 5.34
C LEU A 33 0.83 2.36 4.13
N LYS A 34 0.07 2.80 3.12
CA LYS A 34 -0.13 2.02 1.89
C LYS A 34 1.19 1.75 1.17
N ARG A 35 2.01 2.78 1.00
CA ARG A 35 3.36 2.64 0.39
C ARG A 35 4.25 1.69 1.18
N TRP A 36 4.15 1.69 2.51
CA TRP A 36 4.90 0.78 3.36
C TRP A 36 4.45 -0.67 3.17
N PHE A 37 3.14 -0.95 3.10
CA PHE A 37 2.65 -2.30 2.80
C PHE A 37 3.18 -2.82 1.46
N GLU A 38 3.11 -2.00 0.40
CA GLU A 38 3.61 -2.37 -0.94
C GLU A 38 5.12 -2.67 -0.92
N LYS A 39 5.92 -1.83 -0.24
CA LYS A 39 7.36 -2.06 -0.10
C LYS A 39 7.67 -3.34 0.69
N MET A 40 6.94 -3.61 1.76
CA MET A 40 7.12 -4.81 2.56
C MET A 40 6.76 -6.08 1.78
N GLU A 41 5.72 -6.03 0.95
CA GLU A 41 5.35 -7.14 0.07
C GLU A 41 6.43 -7.42 -0.98
N GLN A 42 7.02 -6.38 -1.57
CA GLN A 42 8.17 -6.53 -2.47
C GLN A 42 9.37 -7.14 -1.74
N VAL A 43 9.63 -6.76 -0.48
CA VAL A 43 10.70 -7.36 0.32
C VAL A 43 10.43 -8.84 0.54
N PHE A 44 9.21 -9.24 0.90
CA PHE A 44 8.87 -10.65 1.05
C PHE A 44 9.10 -11.45 -0.24
N GLU A 45 8.77 -10.89 -1.40
CA GLU A 45 9.01 -11.51 -2.69
C GLU A 45 10.51 -11.66 -3.00
N ILE A 46 11.29 -10.58 -2.85
CA ILE A 46 12.74 -10.56 -3.10
C ILE A 46 13.47 -11.55 -2.21
N CYS A 47 13.13 -11.59 -0.92
CA CYS A 47 13.78 -12.50 0.02
C CYS A 47 13.21 -13.94 -0.06
N LYS A 48 12.17 -14.18 -0.89
CA LYS A 48 11.47 -15.47 -1.06
C LYS A 48 10.86 -16.01 0.23
N CYS A 49 10.25 -15.13 1.03
CA CYS A 49 9.58 -15.51 2.26
C CYS A 49 8.31 -16.30 1.96
N THR A 50 8.19 -17.48 2.56
CA THR A 50 6.98 -18.29 2.58
C THR A 50 5.94 -17.67 3.52
N GLU A 51 4.71 -18.19 3.53
CA GLU A 51 3.70 -17.74 4.50
C GLU A 51 4.10 -18.06 5.94
N ASP A 52 4.82 -19.17 6.16
CA ASP A 52 5.29 -19.58 7.49
C ASP A 52 6.43 -18.68 8.02
N ASP A 53 7.19 -18.03 7.11
CA ASP A 53 8.24 -17.06 7.49
C ASP A 53 7.67 -15.69 7.87
N LYS A 54 6.43 -15.40 7.47
CA LYS A 54 5.77 -14.12 7.70
C LYS A 54 5.05 -14.16 9.05
N ILE A 55 5.10 -13.05 9.78
CA ILE A 55 4.03 -12.81 10.75
C ILE A 55 2.69 -12.86 10.01
N PRO A 56 1.56 -13.20 10.66
CA PRO A 56 0.25 -13.22 10.00
C PRO A 56 -0.06 -11.85 9.35
N TRP A 57 0.32 -11.69 8.08
CA TRP A 57 0.50 -10.38 7.45
C TRP A 57 -0.84 -9.68 7.25
N SER A 58 -1.88 -10.47 6.96
CA SER A 58 -3.28 -10.04 6.94
C SER A 58 -3.74 -9.46 8.29
N ASN A 59 -3.40 -10.11 9.40
CA ASN A 59 -3.77 -9.64 10.74
C ASN A 59 -3.03 -8.34 11.07
N LEU A 60 -1.73 -8.26 10.76
CA LEU A 60 -0.96 -7.03 10.95
C LEU A 60 -1.54 -5.89 10.12
N LYS A 61 -1.83 -6.13 8.82
CA LYS A 61 -2.48 -5.16 7.95
C LYS A 61 -3.77 -4.63 8.56
N THR A 62 -4.59 -5.52 9.11
CA THR A 62 -5.86 -5.18 9.76
C THR A 62 -5.64 -4.31 11.00
N MET A 63 -4.72 -4.70 11.88
CA MET A 63 -4.41 -3.94 13.10
C MET A 63 -3.90 -2.53 12.78
N ILE A 64 -2.92 -2.42 11.89
CA ILE A 64 -2.32 -1.13 11.52
C ILE A 64 -3.32 -0.27 10.74
N THR A 65 -4.12 -0.85 9.85
CA THR A 65 -5.17 -0.10 9.12
C THR A 65 -6.21 0.46 10.10
N ASN A 66 -6.64 -0.31 11.09
CA ASN A 66 -7.61 0.17 12.08
C ASN A 66 -7.07 1.32 12.93
N GLU A 67 -5.78 1.33 13.22
CA GLU A 67 -5.13 2.37 14.03
C GLU A 67 -4.83 3.65 13.21
N TYR A 68 -4.35 3.50 11.97
CA TYR A 68 -3.80 4.61 11.17
C TYR A 68 -4.69 5.05 10.00
N CYS A 69 -5.70 4.27 9.61
CA CYS A 69 -6.70 4.63 8.59
C CYS A 69 -8.12 4.72 9.20
N PRO A 70 -8.36 5.60 10.18
CA PRO A 70 -9.71 5.75 10.72
C PRO A 70 -10.66 6.24 9.62
N ALA A 71 -11.94 5.87 9.73
CA ALA A 71 -12.96 6.21 8.74
C ALA A 71 -13.03 7.73 8.44
N THR A 72 -12.71 8.57 9.42
CA THR A 72 -12.64 10.03 9.26
C THR A 72 -11.55 10.48 8.31
N GLU A 73 -10.39 9.82 8.27
CA GLU A 73 -9.32 10.15 7.33
C GLU A 73 -9.70 9.70 5.92
N ILE A 74 -10.32 8.53 5.78
CA ILE A 74 -10.85 8.05 4.49
C ILE A 74 -11.88 9.05 3.95
N GLN A 75 -12.85 9.47 4.77
CA GLN A 75 -13.86 10.46 4.37
C GLN A 75 -13.25 11.80 3.95
N LYS A 76 -12.18 12.26 4.60
CA LYS A 76 -11.47 13.48 4.17
C LYS A 76 -10.87 13.32 2.78
N MET A 77 -10.24 12.17 2.50
CA MET A 77 -9.68 11.88 1.18
C MET A 77 -10.75 11.77 0.11
N GLU A 78 -11.88 11.13 0.42
CA GLU A 78 -13.04 11.04 -0.46
C GLU A 78 -13.59 12.42 -0.82
N GLN A 79 -13.77 13.26 0.20
CA GLN A 79 -14.26 14.63 0.02
C GLN A 79 -13.26 15.50 -0.74
N GLU A 80 -11.97 15.33 -0.46
CA GLU A 80 -10.91 16.02 -1.19
C GLU A 80 -10.90 15.60 -2.65
N LEU A 81 -10.98 14.29 -2.95
CA LEU A 81 -11.07 13.80 -4.32
C LEU A 81 -12.28 14.43 -5.00
N TRP A 82 -13.46 14.38 -4.38
CA TRP A 82 -14.69 14.93 -4.91
C TRP A 82 -14.58 16.42 -5.28
N THR A 83 -13.93 17.22 -4.43
CA THR A 83 -13.80 18.68 -4.57
C THR A 83 -12.50 19.13 -5.26
N LEU A 84 -11.60 18.20 -5.59
CA LEU A 84 -10.33 18.50 -6.24
C LEU A 84 -10.58 19.20 -7.58
N THR A 85 -9.91 20.33 -7.78
CA THR A 85 -9.96 21.16 -8.98
C THR A 85 -8.58 21.72 -9.26
N LEU A 86 -8.22 21.87 -10.54
CA LEU A 86 -7.00 22.55 -10.93
C LEU A 86 -7.05 24.02 -10.49
N LYS A 87 -6.04 24.45 -9.75
CA LYS A 87 -5.90 25.84 -9.29
C LYS A 87 -4.70 26.48 -9.97
N GLY A 88 -4.92 27.54 -10.73
CA GLY A 88 -3.87 28.22 -11.47
C GLY A 88 -3.31 27.35 -12.60
N ASP A 89 -1.99 27.35 -12.74
CA ASP A 89 -1.23 26.68 -13.80
C ASP A 89 -0.39 25.48 -13.30
N ASP A 90 -0.49 25.12 -12.01
CA ASP A 90 0.26 24.01 -11.42
C ASP A 90 -0.42 22.65 -11.67
N ILE A 91 -0.34 22.19 -12.92
CA ILE A 91 -0.88 20.91 -13.36
C ILE A 91 -0.16 19.72 -12.69
N GLU A 92 1.13 19.87 -12.35
CA GLU A 92 1.92 18.79 -11.76
C GLU A 92 1.40 18.45 -10.36
N VAL A 93 1.17 19.47 -9.53
CA VAL A 93 0.61 19.28 -8.19
C VAL A 93 -0.79 18.67 -8.25
N TYR A 94 -1.64 19.14 -9.17
CA TYR A 94 -2.98 18.55 -9.37
C TYR A 94 -2.88 17.06 -9.73
N ASN A 95 -2.05 16.71 -10.72
CA ASN A 95 -1.91 15.33 -11.19
C ASN A 95 -1.41 14.41 -10.09
N ASN A 96 -0.37 14.83 -9.38
CA ASN A 96 0.18 14.06 -8.28
C ASN A 96 -0.87 13.83 -7.19
N ARG A 97 -1.60 14.89 -6.82
CA ARG A 97 -2.63 14.76 -5.78
C ARG A 97 -3.81 13.92 -6.23
N PHE A 98 -4.27 14.08 -7.46
CA PHE A 98 -5.34 13.27 -8.04
C PHE A 98 -4.96 11.79 -8.04
N HIS A 99 -3.74 11.46 -8.49
CA HIS A 99 -3.27 10.07 -8.51
C HIS A 99 -3.19 9.47 -7.11
N GLU A 100 -2.70 10.22 -6.12
CA GLU A 100 -2.67 9.77 -4.73
C GLU A 100 -4.08 9.49 -4.20
N LEU A 101 -5.03 10.41 -4.40
CA LEU A 101 -6.39 10.27 -3.91
C LEU A 101 -7.16 9.14 -4.62
N ALA A 102 -7.03 9.02 -5.95
CA ALA A 102 -7.64 7.96 -6.74
C ALA A 102 -7.12 6.56 -6.33
N LEU A 103 -5.84 6.47 -5.96
CA LEU A 103 -5.24 5.23 -5.46
C LEU A 103 -5.77 4.82 -4.08
N MET A 104 -6.19 5.79 -3.28
CA MET A 104 -6.64 5.59 -1.90
C MET A 104 -8.15 5.38 -1.79
N CYS A 105 -8.92 5.93 -2.73
CA CYS A 105 -10.38 5.82 -2.80
C CYS A 105 -10.84 5.13 -4.11
N PRO A 106 -10.43 3.88 -4.38
CA PRO A 106 -10.76 3.20 -5.63
C PRO A 106 -12.27 3.01 -5.81
N GLU A 107 -13.04 2.98 -4.72
CA GLU A 107 -14.50 2.87 -4.75
C GLU A 107 -15.19 4.09 -5.39
N LEU A 108 -14.58 5.28 -5.29
CA LEU A 108 -15.11 6.50 -5.93
C LEU A 108 -14.79 6.59 -7.42
N VAL A 109 -13.71 5.94 -7.86
CA VAL A 109 -13.25 5.92 -9.26
C VAL A 109 -12.94 4.47 -9.70
N PRO A 110 -13.93 3.55 -9.67
CA PRO A 110 -13.68 2.11 -9.78
C PRO A 110 -13.30 1.66 -11.19
N THR A 111 -13.37 2.55 -12.17
CA THR A 111 -13.06 2.26 -13.58
C THR A 111 -12.22 3.38 -14.17
N GLU A 112 -11.40 3.05 -15.17
CA GLU A 112 -10.65 4.06 -15.92
C GLU A 112 -11.56 5.15 -16.52
N ARG A 113 -12.76 4.77 -16.97
CA ARG A 113 -13.76 5.73 -17.43
C ARG A 113 -14.13 6.73 -16.34
N LYS A 114 -14.47 6.25 -15.13
CA LYS A 114 -14.83 7.12 -14.00
C LYS A 114 -13.65 7.99 -13.54
N LYS A 115 -12.44 7.45 -13.61
CA LYS A 115 -11.21 8.18 -13.34
C LYS A 115 -11.00 9.33 -14.32
N ILE A 116 -11.18 9.10 -15.62
CA ILE A 116 -11.11 10.15 -16.66
C ILE A 116 -12.25 11.17 -16.51
N GLU A 117 -13.48 10.73 -16.21
CA GLU A 117 -14.61 11.64 -15.97
C GLU A 117 -14.37 12.57 -14.76
N LYS A 118 -13.55 12.13 -13.80
CA LYS A 118 -13.27 12.86 -12.56
C LYS A 118 -11.99 13.72 -12.64
N TYR A 119 -11.04 13.36 -13.49
CA TYR A 119 -9.79 14.08 -13.72
C TYR A 119 -10.02 15.43 -14.39
#